data_AF-U4R3Q9-F1
#
_entry.id   AF-U4R3Q9-F1
#
_cell.length_a   1.000
_cell.length_b   1.000
_cell.length_c   1.000
_cell.angle_alpha   90.00
_cell.angle_beta   90.00
_cell.angle_gamma   90.00
#
_symmetry.space_group_name_H-M   'P 1'
#
loop_
_entity.id
_entity.type
_entity.pdbx_description
1 polymer ?
#
loop_
_entity_poly.entity_id
_entity_poly.type
_entity_poly.pdbx_seq_one_letter_code
_entity_poly.pdbx_strand_id
1 'polypeptide(L)'
;MNLDKYAEQILIAAISIKGVPRQLDKAVEELSELIKEICKFKYECNNRKALIDEIADVEIMLEQLKIIVNDRLEIKPEDIEIRKKYKINRLAESLGFERMV
;
A
#
# COMPACT_ATOMS: atom_id res chain seq x y z
N MET A 1 10.56 12.59 -18.56
CA MET A 1 9.65 12.61 -17.40
C MET A 1 9.91 11.32 -16.62
N ASN A 2 10.28 11.38 -15.34
CA ASN A 2 10.52 10.18 -14.54
C ASN A 2 9.20 9.38 -14.46
N LEU A 3 9.25 8.07 -14.73
CA LEU A 3 8.09 7.19 -14.73
C LEU A 3 7.33 7.27 -13.39
N ASP A 4 8.07 7.38 -12.28
CA ASP A 4 7.52 7.51 -10.93
C ASP A 4 6.71 8.80 -10.75
N LYS A 5 7.23 9.92 -11.27
CA LYS A 5 6.56 11.23 -11.19
C LYS A 5 5.32 11.31 -12.08
N TYR A 6 5.28 10.54 -13.17
CA TYR A 6 4.09 10.47 -14.02
C TYR A 6 2.99 9.60 -13.38
N ALA A 7 3.37 8.46 -12.77
CA ALA A 7 2.45 7.63 -12.02
C ALA A 7 1.81 8.42 -10.85
N GLU A 8 2.60 9.16 -10.07
CA GLU A 8 2.09 10.00 -8.98
C GLU A 8 1.02 11.00 -9.46
N GLN A 9 1.23 11.66 -10.62
CA GLN A 9 0.26 12.58 -11.20
C GLN A 9 -1.08 11.89 -11.54
N ILE A 10 -1.02 10.64 -12.02
CA ILE A 10 -2.23 9.85 -12.32
C ILE A 10 -2.97 9.54 -11.01
N LEU A 11 -2.26 9.16 -9.95
CA LEU A 11 -2.87 8.86 -8.65
C LEU A 11 -3.54 10.10 -8.04
N ILE A 12 -2.89 11.25 -8.12
CA ILE A 12 -3.45 12.55 -7.70
C ILE A 12 -4.70 12.86 -8.54
N ALA A 13 -4.63 12.72 -9.86
CA ALA A 13 -5.77 12.97 -10.75
C ALA A 13 -6.96 12.05 -10.45
N ALA A 14 -6.70 10.77 -10.15
CA ALA A 14 -7.75 9.84 -9.75
C ALA A 14 -8.45 10.29 -8.47
N ILE A 15 -7.69 10.73 -7.45
CA ILE A 15 -8.27 11.30 -6.21
C ILE A 15 -9.09 12.56 -6.52
N SER A 16 -8.57 13.48 -7.33
CA SER A 16 -9.26 14.72 -7.68
C SER A 16 -10.56 14.48 -8.47
N ILE A 17 -10.56 13.55 -9.41
CA ILE A 17 -11.71 13.27 -10.30
C ILE A 17 -12.75 12.41 -9.59
N LYS A 18 -12.32 11.39 -8.83
CA LYS A 18 -13.22 10.40 -8.22
C LYS A 18 -13.65 10.76 -6.79
N GLY A 19 -12.90 11.65 -6.13
CA GLY A 19 -13.14 12.08 -4.77
C GLY A 19 -12.58 11.12 -3.73
N VAL A 20 -12.10 11.68 -2.62
CA VAL A 20 -11.47 10.91 -1.54
C VAL A 20 -12.37 9.81 -0.97
N PRO A 21 -13.68 10.01 -0.65
CA PRO A 21 -14.50 8.95 -0.09
C PRO A 21 -14.51 7.69 -0.97
N ARG A 22 -14.63 7.87 -2.28
CA ARG A 22 -14.61 6.77 -3.25
C ARG A 22 -13.25 6.07 -3.34
N GLN A 23 -12.15 6.79 -3.16
CA GLN A 23 -10.82 6.17 -3.12
C GLN A 23 -10.58 5.41 -1.81
N LEU A 24 -11.14 5.87 -0.69
CA LEU A 24 -11.14 5.11 0.56
C LEU A 24 -11.96 3.82 0.42
N ASP A 25 -13.13 3.88 -0.20
CA ASP A 25 -13.94 2.69 -0.49
C ASP A 25 -13.18 1.71 -1.39
N LYS A 26 -12.51 2.21 -2.43
CA LYS A 26 -11.71 1.36 -3.33
C LYS A 26 -10.52 0.74 -2.59
N ALA A 27 -9.85 1.47 -1.69
CA ALA A 27 -8.79 0.90 -0.87
C ALA A 27 -9.28 -0.25 0.03
N VAL A 28 -10.50 -0.14 0.58
CA VAL A 28 -11.12 -1.24 1.35
C VAL A 28 -11.45 -2.44 0.45
N GLU A 29 -11.92 -2.19 -0.77
CA GLU A 29 -12.19 -3.22 -1.78
C GLU A 29 -10.92 -4.01 -2.12
N GLU A 30 -9.83 -3.36 -2.56
CA GLU A 30 -8.60 -4.08 -2.96
C GLU A 30 -7.96 -4.82 -1.77
N LEU A 31 -8.00 -4.25 -0.57
CA LEU A 31 -7.54 -4.93 0.64
C LEU A 31 -8.35 -6.21 0.91
N SER A 32 -9.66 -6.17 0.66
CA SER A 32 -10.54 -7.34 0.82
C SER A 32 -10.29 -8.39 -0.25
N GLU A 33 -10.01 -7.96 -1.49
CA GLU A 33 -9.64 -8.84 -2.60
C GLU A 33 -8.30 -9.54 -2.33
N LEU A 34 -7.31 -8.81 -1.83
CA LEU A 34 -6.03 -9.39 -1.42
C LEU A 34 -6.21 -10.39 -0.26
N ILE A 35 -7.05 -10.10 0.74
CA ILE A 35 -7.36 -11.06 1.82
C ILE A 35 -7.96 -12.35 1.25
N LYS A 36 -8.87 -12.24 0.28
CA LYS A 36 -9.49 -13.38 -0.40
C LYS A 36 -8.44 -14.22 -1.14
N GLU A 37 -7.52 -13.61 -1.89
CA GLU A 37 -6.47 -14.35 -2.62
C GLU A 37 -5.38 -14.92 -1.69
N ILE A 38 -5.05 -14.25 -0.58
CA ILE A 38 -4.17 -14.82 0.47
C ILE A 38 -4.81 -16.06 1.10
N CYS A 39 -6.12 -16.02 1.40
CA CYS A 39 -6.84 -17.18 1.92
C CYS A 39 -6.77 -18.35 0.94
N LYS A 40 -7.01 -18.11 -0.35
CA LYS A 40 -6.86 -19.15 -1.38
C LYS A 40 -5.43 -19.68 -1.41
N PHE A 41 -4.42 -18.82 -1.51
CA PHE A 41 -3.01 -19.21 -1.56
C PHE A 41 -2.58 -20.09 -0.37
N LYS A 42 -3.08 -19.81 0.84
CA LYS A 42 -2.76 -20.57 2.06
C LYS A 42 -3.26 -22.02 1.99
N TYR A 43 -4.41 -22.26 1.38
CA TYR A 43 -5.10 -23.56 1.38
C TYR A 43 -5.04 -24.28 0.03
N GLU A 44 -4.81 -23.56 -1.07
CA GLU A 44 -4.84 -24.03 -2.45
C GLU A 44 -3.75 -23.34 -3.29
N CYS A 45 -3.01 -24.11 -4.08
CA CYS A 45 -1.87 -23.60 -4.88
C CYS A 45 -2.30 -22.93 -6.21
N ASN A 46 -3.48 -22.31 -6.26
CA ASN A 46 -4.26 -22.28 -7.51
C ASN A 46 -4.36 -20.96 -8.28
N ASN A 47 -3.80 -19.83 -7.83
CA ASN A 47 -3.74 -18.66 -8.73
C ASN A 47 -2.67 -17.61 -8.37
N ARG A 48 -1.41 -17.89 -8.76
CA ARG A 48 -0.29 -16.94 -8.58
C ARG A 48 -0.54 -15.59 -9.28
N LYS A 49 -1.24 -15.59 -10.42
CA LYS A 49 -1.49 -14.35 -11.17
C LYS A 49 -2.45 -13.43 -10.42
N ALA A 50 -3.58 -13.96 -9.95
CA ALA A 50 -4.54 -13.18 -9.16
C ALA A 50 -3.88 -12.58 -7.93
N LEU A 51 -3.09 -13.36 -7.17
CA LEU A 51 -2.38 -12.82 -6.01
C LEU A 51 -1.40 -11.68 -6.36
N ILE A 52 -0.71 -11.76 -7.50
CA ILE A 52 0.19 -10.68 -7.96
C ILE A 52 -0.61 -9.42 -8.28
N ASP A 53 -1.73 -9.55 -9.01
CA ASP A 53 -2.57 -8.43 -9.39
C ASP A 53 -3.14 -7.73 -8.14
N GLU A 54 -3.68 -8.47 -7.17
CA GLU A 54 -4.22 -7.89 -5.94
C GLU A 54 -3.15 -7.25 -5.03
N ILE A 55 -1.92 -7.78 -5.02
CA ILE A 55 -0.80 -7.13 -4.32
C ILE A 55 -0.50 -5.78 -4.98
N ALA A 56 -0.43 -5.73 -6.31
CA ALA A 56 -0.17 -4.50 -7.05
C ALA A 56 -1.28 -3.47 -6.83
N ASP A 57 -2.54 -3.90 -6.84
CA ASP A 57 -3.69 -3.03 -6.58
C ASP A 57 -3.64 -2.44 -5.16
N VAL A 58 -3.30 -3.25 -4.15
CA VAL A 58 -3.08 -2.75 -2.77
C VAL A 58 -1.88 -1.81 -2.69
N GLU A 59 -0.77 -2.07 -3.37
CA GLU A 59 0.37 -1.15 -3.40
C GLU A 59 -0.04 0.22 -3.98
N ILE A 60 -0.81 0.25 -5.06
CA ILE A 60 -1.35 1.48 -5.65
C ILE A 60 -2.27 2.20 -4.66
N MET A 61 -3.18 1.47 -3.99
CA MET A 61 -4.06 2.05 -2.99
C MET A 61 -3.30 2.60 -1.78
N LEU A 62 -2.20 1.96 -1.36
CA LEU A 62 -1.33 2.47 -0.30
C LEU A 62 -0.66 3.80 -0.71
N GLU A 63 -0.24 3.94 -1.97
CA GLU A 63 0.28 5.22 -2.47
C GLU A 63 -0.80 6.31 -2.48
N GLN A 64 -2.03 6.00 -2.93
CA GLN A 64 -3.14 6.96 -2.84
C GLN A 64 -3.47 7.35 -1.40
N LEU A 65 -3.44 6.39 -0.45
CA LEU A 65 -3.65 6.67 0.96
C LEU A 65 -2.59 7.61 1.53
N LYS A 66 -1.31 7.45 1.18
CA LYS A 66 -0.23 8.38 1.56
C LYS A 66 -0.51 9.80 1.08
N ILE A 67 -0.95 9.96 -0.17
CA ILE A 67 -1.33 11.26 -0.73
C ILE A 67 -2.51 11.87 0.06
N ILE A 68 -3.55 11.07 0.32
CA ILE A 68 -4.75 11.52 1.03
C ILE A 68 -4.43 11.94 2.47
N VAL A 69 -3.63 11.18 3.22
CA VAL A 69 -3.31 11.53 4.61
C VAL A 69 -2.33 12.69 4.71
N ASN A 70 -1.45 12.87 3.72
CA ASN A 70 -0.60 14.05 3.63
C ASN A 70 -1.44 15.31 3.41
N ASP A 71 -2.39 15.27 2.48
CA ASP A 71 -3.29 16.39 2.18
C ASP A 71 -4.25 16.70 3.34
N ARG A 72 -4.84 15.68 3.97
CA ARG A 72 -5.92 15.87 4.95
C ARG A 72 -5.46 15.97 6.41
N LEU A 73 -4.35 15.34 6.75
CA LEU A 73 -3.88 15.18 8.12
C LEU A 73 -2.45 15.68 8.33
N GLU A 74 -1.83 16.26 7.29
CA GLU A 74 -0.44 16.73 7.30
C GLU A 74 0.58 15.63 7.66
N ILE A 75 0.21 14.36 7.43
CA ILE A 75 1.08 13.20 7.66
C ILE A 75 1.99 13.04 6.45
N LYS A 76 3.28 13.32 6.61
CA LYS A 76 4.20 13.28 5.49
C LYS A 76 4.57 11.84 5.12
N PRO A 77 4.89 11.55 3.85
CA PRO A 77 5.39 10.24 3.45
C PRO A 77 6.60 9.78 4.28
N GLU A 78 7.47 10.70 4.70
CA GLU A 78 8.64 10.40 5.53
C GLU A 78 8.26 9.86 6.91
N ASP A 79 7.16 10.33 7.51
CA ASP A 79 6.69 9.85 8.82
C ASP A 79 6.30 8.37 8.75
N ILE A 80 5.67 7.98 7.64
CA ILE A 80 5.27 6.59 7.37
C ILE A 80 6.53 5.72 7.16
N GLU A 81 7.53 6.20 6.43
CA GLU A 81 8.78 5.46 6.22
C GLU A 81 9.60 5.30 7.51
N ILE A 82 9.67 6.33 8.36
CA ILE A 82 10.26 6.23 9.71
C ILE A 82 9.53 5.14 10.52
N ARG A 83 8.19 5.14 10.47
CA ARG A 83 7.40 4.15 11.21
C ARG A 83 7.58 2.74 10.66
N LYS A 84 7.72 2.57 9.34
CA LYS A 84 8.03 1.29 8.68
C LYS A 84 9.40 0.76 9.14
N LYS A 85 10.45 1.59 9.07
CA LYS A 85 11.80 1.22 9.55
C LYS A 85 11.79 0.77 11.01
N TYR A 86 11.12 1.52 11.88
CA TYR A 86 10.96 1.12 13.28
C TYR A 86 10.28 -0.26 13.43
N LYS A 87 9.20 -0.52 12.68
CA LYS A 87 8.47 -1.80 12.76
C LYS A 87 9.34 -2.97 12.27
N ILE A 88 10.11 -2.76 11.21
CA ILE A 88 11.04 -3.76 10.66
C ILE A 88 12.16 -4.04 11.66
N ASN A 89 12.77 -3.00 12.25
CA ASN A 89 13.80 -3.18 13.27
C ASN A 89 13.29 -3.94 14.49
N ARG A 90 12.05 -3.67 14.92
CA ARG A 90 11.41 -4.44 15.99
C ARG A 90 11.22 -5.92 15.61
N LEU A 91 10.85 -6.20 14.36
CA LEU A 91 10.73 -7.57 13.86
C LEU A 91 12.11 -8.25 13.79
N ALA A 92 13.13 -7.55 13.30
CA ALA A 92 14.51 -8.03 13.26
C ALA A 92 15.01 -8.44 14.65
N GLU A 93 14.82 -7.58 15.66
CA GLU A 93 15.15 -7.88 17.06
C GLU A 93 14.41 -9.12 17.57
N SER A 94 13.11 -9.23 17.30
CA SER A 94 12.31 -10.38 17.74
C SER A 94 12.75 -11.71 17.12
N LEU A 95 13.46 -11.64 15.99
CA LEU A 95 13.99 -12.79 15.26
C LEU A 95 15.50 -12.98 15.48
N GLY A 96 16.15 -12.14 16.30
CA GLY A 96 17.58 -12.21 16.61
C GLY A 96 18.51 -11.63 15.54
N PHE A 97 18.00 -10.84 14.59
CA PHE A 97 18.80 -10.11 13.61
C PHE A 97 19.28 -8.76 14.16
N GLU A 98 20.37 -8.25 13.59
CA GLU A 98 20.80 -6.86 13.82
C GLU A 98 19.82 -5.85 13.24
N ARG A 99 19.75 -4.66 13.85
CA ARG A 99 18.92 -3.56 13.36
C ARG A 99 19.47 -3.04 12.03
N MET A 100 18.57 -2.75 11.09
CA MET A 100 18.90 -2.00 9.89
C MET A 100 19.07 -0.53 10.27
N VAL A 101 20.22 0.04 9.89
CA VAL A 101 20.60 1.45 10.13
C VAL A 101 19.68 2.41 9.35
#